data_AF-A0AAU3H2Y5-F1
#
_entry.id   AF-A0AAU3H2Y5-F1
#
_cell.length_a   1.000
_cell.length_b   1.000
_cell.length_c   1.000
_cell.angle_alpha   90.00
_cell.angle_beta   90.00
_cell.angle_gamma   90.00
#
_symmetry.space_group_name_H-M   'P 1'
#
loop_
_entity.id
_entity.type
_entity.pdbx_description
1 polymer ?
#
loop_
_entity_poly.entity_id
_entity_poly.type
_entity_poly.pdbx_seq_one_letter_code
_entity_poly.pdbx_strand_id
1 'polypeptide(L)'
;MAEAFYLSLLAVDLSALGGLAERWEIIHRDIKGLGKRMHDEVLTPLRDKGYWEGAAAPYAWKMIDDIERQLESAAKVADAARRVVEDGVGDLKSAQKDLKDATRRAKERGLHINADGTLSPDIIGNVCKVELTGEEKKTIEAADQEIAQILKRGVTADRNLAYSLMADIGLGQWFNSDPGLTDIDSTKKISEGAYNALDLAFQGKDPYPGLSSDDPYSLGWDWVTGDGPRHRDYYYGDEMTELIGSSESMEQLRLDTLEQWRSTGQPQGSVAYSISESGKLGALKKLITTDLPAIVTGDEDHLGEAFTGSYNLNYTVKGQDPDGSLVVEYTMKNNTSNESFLHFIGYYDWLEKFNREEGVFSSVDQKIVWTERIPAKEK
;
A
#
# COMPACT_ATOMS: atom_id res chain seq x y z
N MET A 1 12.14 13.77 -13.16
CA MET A 1 10.98 13.01 -13.68
C MET A 1 11.28 11.55 -13.43
N ALA A 2 10.43 10.85 -12.69
CA ALA A 2 10.54 9.40 -12.58
C ALA A 2 10.46 8.81 -14.00
N GLU A 3 11.36 7.90 -14.33
CA GLU A 3 11.28 7.14 -15.58
C GLU A 3 9.97 6.37 -15.58
N ALA A 4 9.18 6.46 -16.65
CA ALA A 4 7.92 5.76 -16.71
C ALA A 4 8.15 4.24 -16.62
N PHE A 5 7.30 3.54 -15.86
CA PHE A 5 7.43 2.09 -15.65
C PHE A 5 7.52 1.31 -16.97
N TYR A 6 6.86 1.78 -18.04
CA TYR A 6 6.96 1.23 -19.39
C TYR A 6 8.41 1.09 -19.89
N LEU A 7 9.20 2.17 -19.83
CA LEU A 7 10.59 2.17 -20.27
C LEU A 7 11.45 1.29 -19.37
N SER A 8 11.21 1.38 -18.06
CA SER A 8 11.91 0.58 -17.05
C SER A 8 11.70 -0.91 -17.30
N LEU A 9 10.45 -1.37 -17.46
CA LEU A 9 10.12 -2.78 -17.68
C LEU A 9 10.68 -3.29 -19.02
N LEU A 10 10.71 -2.47 -20.07
CA LEU A 10 11.30 -2.85 -21.36
C LEU A 10 12.81 -3.08 -21.28
N ALA A 11 13.51 -2.24 -20.51
CA ALA A 11 14.97 -2.19 -20.49
C ALA A 11 15.61 -2.99 -19.34
N VAL A 12 14.86 -3.26 -18.26
CA VAL A 12 15.42 -3.86 -17.04
C VAL A 12 16.06 -5.22 -17.32
N ASP A 13 17.27 -5.41 -16.78
CA ASP A 13 17.92 -6.70 -16.75
C ASP A 13 17.49 -7.49 -15.51
N LEU A 14 16.64 -8.49 -15.72
CA LEU A 14 16.14 -9.38 -14.68
C LEU A 14 17.13 -10.51 -14.33
N SER A 15 18.33 -10.54 -14.93
CA SER A 15 19.36 -11.53 -14.60
C SER A 15 19.84 -11.43 -13.16
N ALA A 16 19.91 -10.21 -12.61
CA ALA A 16 20.31 -9.96 -11.23
C ALA A 16 19.34 -10.62 -10.22
N LEU A 17 18.03 -10.51 -10.48
CA LEU A 17 17.02 -11.17 -9.65
C LEU A 17 17.04 -12.70 -9.84
N GLY A 18 17.31 -13.19 -11.05
CA GLY A 18 17.54 -14.63 -11.27
C GLY A 18 18.73 -15.15 -10.45
N GLY A 19 19.85 -14.42 -10.45
CA GLY A 19 21.02 -14.76 -9.63
C GLY A 19 20.76 -14.63 -8.13
N LEU A 20 19.83 -13.77 -7.70
CA LEU A 20 19.38 -13.70 -6.31
C LEU A 20 18.63 -14.97 -5.89
N ALA A 21 17.76 -15.50 -6.76
CA ALA A 21 17.06 -16.76 -6.52
C ALA A 21 18.03 -17.93 -6.33
N GLU A 22 19.02 -18.05 -7.22
CA GLU A 22 20.08 -19.07 -7.12
C GLU A 22 20.90 -18.94 -5.82
N ARG A 23 21.18 -17.70 -5.39
CA ARG A 23 21.89 -17.45 -4.11
C ARG A 23 21.05 -17.91 -2.92
N TRP A 24 19.75 -17.62 -2.91
CA TRP A 24 18.85 -18.11 -1.87
C TRP A 24 18.76 -19.63 -1.86
N GLU A 25 18.79 -20.29 -3.02
CA GLU A 25 18.85 -21.74 -3.11
C GLU A 25 20.11 -22.32 -2.46
N ILE A 26 21.28 -21.74 -2.76
CA ILE A 26 22.56 -22.13 -2.15
C ILE A 26 22.49 -21.94 -0.63
N ILE A 27 22.06 -20.77 -0.16
CA ILE A 27 21.94 -20.47 1.28
C ILE A 27 21.02 -21.50 1.95
N HIS A 28 19.81 -21.70 1.42
CA HIS A 28 18.86 -22.66 1.98
C HIS A 28 19.47 -24.06 2.03
N ARG A 29 20.09 -24.55 0.95
CA ARG A 29 20.73 -25.86 0.92
C ARG A 29 21.80 -26.01 2.00
N ASP A 30 22.63 -25.00 2.18
CA ASP A 30 23.77 -25.05 3.09
C ASP A 30 23.33 -24.99 4.57
N ILE A 31 22.25 -24.25 4.87
CA ILE A 31 21.72 -24.15 6.24
C ILE A 31 20.66 -25.19 6.59
N LYS A 32 20.09 -25.87 5.58
CA LYS A 32 19.06 -26.89 5.77
C LYS A 32 19.58 -28.02 6.68
N GLY A 33 18.82 -28.26 7.75
CA GLY A 33 19.14 -29.28 8.74
C GLY A 33 20.28 -28.93 9.70
N LEU A 34 20.85 -27.72 9.65
CA LEU A 34 21.84 -27.28 10.64
C LEU A 34 21.24 -27.25 12.06
N GLY A 35 20.01 -26.74 12.22
CA GLY A 35 19.32 -26.71 13.52
C GLY A 35 19.20 -28.12 14.11
N LYS A 36 18.70 -29.07 13.31
CA LYS A 36 18.64 -30.48 13.70
C LYS A 36 20.01 -31.07 14.06
N ARG A 37 21.07 -30.79 13.29
CA ARG A 37 22.42 -31.26 13.64
C ARG A 37 22.92 -30.64 14.95
N MET A 38 22.65 -29.35 15.18
CA MET A 38 22.95 -28.70 16.46
C MET A 38 22.24 -29.40 17.62
N HIS A 39 20.96 -29.75 17.44
CA HIS A 39 20.21 -30.52 18.43
C HIS A 39 20.82 -31.90 18.70
N ASP A 40 21.02 -32.68 17.65
CA ASP A 40 21.38 -34.10 17.74
C ASP A 40 22.84 -34.28 18.19
N GLU A 41 23.75 -33.43 17.71
CA GLU A 41 25.20 -33.57 17.92
C GLU A 41 25.72 -32.75 19.11
N VAL A 42 25.03 -31.67 19.50
CA VAL A 42 25.49 -30.77 20.58
C VAL A 42 24.54 -30.81 21.77
N LEU A 43 23.26 -30.45 21.57
CA LEU A 43 22.33 -30.32 22.70
C LEU A 43 22.02 -31.66 23.36
N THR A 44 21.73 -32.69 22.56
CA THR A 44 21.38 -34.03 23.05
C THR A 44 22.51 -34.65 23.89
N PRO A 45 23.79 -34.64 23.46
CA PRO A 45 24.87 -35.13 24.33
C PRO A 45 25.07 -34.31 25.60
N LEU A 46 24.97 -32.97 25.52
CA LEU A 46 25.18 -32.10 26.68
C LEU A 46 24.07 -32.23 27.72
N ARG A 47 22.82 -32.33 27.28
CA ARG A 47 21.63 -32.37 28.15
C ARG A 47 21.25 -33.80 28.54
N ASP A 48 21.10 -34.69 27.57
CA ASP A 48 20.43 -35.98 27.77
C ASP A 48 21.42 -37.11 28.12
N LYS A 49 22.71 -36.95 27.76
CA LYS A 49 23.79 -37.88 28.16
C LYS A 49 24.57 -37.42 29.39
N GLY A 50 24.22 -36.28 29.98
CA GLY A 50 24.84 -35.76 31.21
C GLY A 50 26.28 -35.27 31.02
N TYR A 51 26.70 -34.91 29.79
CA TYR A 51 28.08 -34.44 29.55
C TYR A 51 28.34 -33.02 30.07
N TRP A 52 27.28 -32.27 30.40
CA TRP A 52 27.42 -30.99 31.07
C TRP A 52 26.42 -30.85 32.21
N GLU A 53 26.94 -30.81 33.43
CA GLU A 53 26.14 -30.65 34.64
C GLU A 53 26.57 -29.39 35.41
N GLY A 54 25.69 -28.92 36.30
CA GLY A 54 25.94 -27.77 37.18
C GLY A 54 24.96 -26.61 36.96
N ALA A 55 25.06 -25.60 37.84
CA ALA A 55 24.07 -24.50 37.91
C ALA A 55 23.95 -23.68 36.60
N ALA A 56 24.99 -23.65 35.77
CA ALA A 56 24.99 -22.92 34.50
C ALA A 56 24.41 -23.73 33.32
N ALA A 57 24.33 -25.06 33.42
CA ALA A 57 23.96 -25.94 32.32
C ALA A 57 22.54 -25.66 31.76
N PRO A 58 21.50 -25.47 32.60
CA PRO A 58 20.14 -25.16 32.10
C PRO A 58 20.06 -23.87 31.28
N TYR A 59 20.82 -22.84 31.67
CA TYR A 59 20.84 -21.57 30.95
C TYR A 59 21.49 -21.73 29.58
N ALA A 60 22.61 -22.45 29.52
CA ALA A 60 23.31 -22.69 28.26
C ALA A 60 22.51 -23.59 27.31
N TRP A 61 21.82 -24.62 27.82
CA TRP A 61 20.92 -25.43 27.01
C TRP A 61 19.83 -24.58 26.35
N LYS A 62 19.24 -23.63 27.08
CA LYS A 62 18.24 -22.70 26.53
C LYS A 62 18.83 -21.82 25.42
N MET A 63 20.07 -21.37 25.57
CA MET A 63 20.74 -20.60 24.50
C MET A 63 20.97 -21.44 23.24
N ILE A 64 21.36 -22.71 23.39
CA ILE A 64 21.57 -23.63 22.26
C ILE A 64 20.23 -23.93 21.57
N ASP A 65 19.16 -24.14 22.34
CA ASP A 65 17.78 -24.32 21.85
C ASP A 65 17.30 -23.08 21.06
N ASP A 66 17.60 -21.87 21.56
CA ASP A 66 17.32 -20.64 20.82
C ASP A 66 18.10 -20.55 19.50
N ILE A 67 19.38 -20.94 19.48
CA ILE A 67 20.19 -21.00 18.26
C ILE A 67 19.61 -22.00 17.27
N GLU A 68 19.22 -23.20 17.72
CA GLU A 68 18.56 -24.20 16.90
C GLU A 68 17.30 -23.63 16.24
N ARG A 69 16.41 -23.04 17.03
CA ARG A 69 15.19 -22.41 16.53
C ARG A 69 15.46 -21.30 15.52
N GLN A 70 16.50 -20.49 15.74
CA GLN A 70 16.89 -19.44 14.80
C GLN A 70 17.46 -20.02 13.49
N LEU A 71 18.22 -21.11 13.54
CA LEU A 71 18.71 -21.81 12.35
C LEU A 71 17.57 -22.44 11.54
N GLU A 72 16.56 -23.00 12.21
CA GLU A 72 15.36 -23.51 11.53
C GLU A 72 14.55 -22.39 10.88
N SER A 73 14.36 -21.28 11.60
CA SER A 73 13.67 -20.09 11.07
C SER A 73 14.41 -19.52 9.87
N ALA A 74 15.74 -19.39 9.94
CA ALA A 74 16.59 -18.97 8.82
C ALA A 74 16.43 -19.88 7.59
N ALA A 75 16.39 -21.20 7.79
CA ALA A 75 16.19 -22.15 6.70
C ALA A 75 14.81 -22.00 6.03
N LYS A 76 13.76 -21.77 6.83
CA LYS A 76 12.42 -21.51 6.30
C LYS A 76 12.36 -20.20 5.52
N VAL A 77 12.92 -19.12 6.07
CA VAL A 77 12.98 -17.80 5.40
C VAL A 77 13.73 -17.92 4.07
N ALA A 78 14.87 -18.61 4.05
CA ALA A 78 15.64 -18.80 2.82
C ALA A 78 14.87 -19.59 1.74
N ASP A 79 14.12 -20.64 2.12
CA ASP A 79 13.28 -21.37 1.15
C ASP A 79 12.10 -20.53 0.65
N ALA A 80 11.45 -19.77 1.53
CA ALA A 80 10.35 -18.89 1.16
C ALA A 80 10.81 -17.77 0.22
N ALA A 81 11.87 -17.05 0.59
CA ALA A 81 12.49 -16.01 -0.23
C ALA A 81 12.92 -16.53 -1.59
N ARG A 82 13.54 -17.74 -1.66
CA ARG A 82 13.89 -18.39 -2.92
C ARG A 82 12.66 -18.54 -3.83
N ARG A 83 11.59 -19.16 -3.32
CA ARG A 83 10.39 -19.46 -4.12
C ARG A 83 9.69 -18.19 -4.59
N VAL A 84 9.53 -17.22 -3.70
CA VAL A 84 8.93 -15.91 -4.03
C VAL A 84 9.74 -15.18 -5.10
N VAL A 85 11.07 -15.19 -5.02
CA VAL A 85 11.93 -14.57 -6.04
C VAL A 85 11.87 -15.34 -7.36
N GLU A 86 11.91 -16.68 -7.35
CA GLU A 86 11.77 -17.51 -8.56
C GLU A 86 10.47 -17.22 -9.30
N ASP A 87 9.36 -17.18 -8.57
CA ASP A 87 8.01 -16.91 -9.08
C ASP A 87 7.90 -15.48 -9.63
N GLY A 88 8.25 -14.48 -8.81
CA GLY A 88 8.22 -13.06 -9.19
C GLY A 88 9.09 -12.74 -10.41
N VAL A 89 10.28 -13.34 -10.50
CA VAL A 89 11.15 -13.19 -11.68
C VAL A 89 10.55 -13.85 -12.92
N GLY A 90 9.87 -14.99 -12.75
CA GLY A 90 9.14 -15.64 -13.83
C GLY A 90 8.08 -14.72 -14.43
N ASP A 91 7.26 -14.12 -13.57
CA ASP A 91 6.18 -13.21 -13.95
C ASP A 91 6.68 -11.90 -14.56
N LEU A 92 7.73 -11.29 -13.98
CA LEU A 92 8.36 -10.09 -14.55
C LEU A 92 8.99 -10.37 -15.93
N LYS A 93 9.64 -11.53 -16.13
CA LYS A 93 10.17 -11.94 -17.43
C LYS A 93 9.05 -12.15 -18.45
N SER A 94 7.96 -12.77 -18.02
CA SER A 94 6.76 -12.97 -18.85
C SER A 94 6.14 -11.64 -19.28
N ALA A 95 5.92 -10.72 -18.33
CA ALA A 95 5.46 -9.35 -18.58
C ALA A 95 6.39 -8.57 -19.53
N GLN A 96 7.70 -8.61 -19.29
CA GLN A 96 8.67 -7.93 -20.17
C GLN A 96 8.64 -8.49 -21.59
N LYS A 97 8.59 -9.82 -21.75
CA LYS A 97 8.53 -10.47 -23.07
C LYS A 97 7.28 -10.05 -23.82
N ASP A 98 6.12 -10.16 -23.17
CA ASP A 98 4.84 -9.78 -23.78
C ASP A 98 4.82 -8.29 -24.13
N LEU A 99 5.40 -7.42 -23.30
CA LEU A 99 5.51 -5.99 -23.57
C LEU A 99 6.38 -5.70 -24.80
N LYS A 100 7.52 -6.38 -24.94
CA LYS A 100 8.40 -6.28 -26.13
C LYS A 100 7.66 -6.71 -27.39
N ASP A 101 6.90 -7.79 -27.31
CA ASP A 101 6.11 -8.31 -28.42
C ASP A 101 4.92 -7.41 -28.79
N ALA A 102 4.18 -6.89 -27.81
CA ALA A 102 3.09 -5.93 -28.03
C ALA A 102 3.61 -4.61 -28.63
N THR A 103 4.72 -4.08 -28.09
CA THR A 103 5.41 -2.89 -28.61
C THR A 103 5.84 -3.09 -30.08
N ARG A 104 6.38 -4.28 -30.40
CA ARG A 104 6.75 -4.62 -31.79
C ARG A 104 5.54 -4.66 -32.71
N ARG A 105 4.45 -5.33 -32.32
CA ARG A 105 3.20 -5.38 -33.11
C ARG A 105 2.60 -4.01 -33.36
N ALA A 106 2.56 -3.15 -32.33
CA ALA A 106 2.06 -1.79 -32.47
C ALA A 106 2.91 -0.96 -33.45
N LYS A 107 4.24 -1.07 -33.39
CA LYS A 107 5.16 -0.42 -34.35
C LYS A 107 5.00 -0.96 -35.77
N GLU A 108 4.83 -2.27 -35.95
CA GLU A 108 4.57 -2.89 -37.26
C GLU A 108 3.26 -2.37 -37.90
N ARG A 109 2.27 -1.99 -37.07
CA ARG A 109 1.03 -1.33 -37.49
C ARG A 109 1.17 0.19 -37.69
N GLY A 110 2.36 0.74 -37.52
CA GLY A 110 2.65 2.17 -37.65
C GLY A 110 2.15 3.03 -36.48
N LEU A 111 1.78 2.43 -35.36
CA LEU A 111 1.28 3.16 -34.20
C LEU A 111 2.43 3.82 -33.43
N HIS A 112 2.20 5.02 -32.90
CA HIS A 112 3.15 5.71 -32.04
C HIS A 112 2.86 5.42 -30.56
N ILE A 113 3.87 4.97 -29.83
CA ILE A 113 3.80 4.69 -28.40
C ILE A 113 4.61 5.78 -27.68
N ASN A 114 3.97 6.46 -26.75
CA ASN A 114 4.55 7.50 -25.92
C ASN A 114 5.51 6.89 -24.88
N ALA A 115 6.30 7.75 -24.23
CA ALA A 115 7.27 7.33 -23.21
C ALA A 115 6.62 6.67 -21.99
N ASP A 116 5.34 6.95 -21.72
CA ASP A 116 4.57 6.35 -20.63
C ASP A 116 3.92 5.00 -20.99
N GLY A 117 4.06 4.55 -22.23
CA GLY A 117 3.45 3.31 -22.74
C GLY A 117 2.05 3.49 -23.33
N THR A 118 1.48 4.70 -23.31
CA THR A 118 0.20 5.00 -23.97
C THR A 118 0.38 5.17 -25.47
N LEU A 119 -0.66 4.91 -26.26
CA LEU A 119 -0.64 5.21 -27.69
C LEU A 119 -1.05 6.66 -27.99
N SER A 120 -0.39 7.29 -28.95
CA SER A 120 -0.85 8.57 -29.49
C SER A 120 -2.18 8.39 -30.24
N PRO A 121 -3.20 9.20 -29.96
CA PRO A 121 -4.54 9.03 -30.52
C PRO A 121 -4.65 9.50 -31.98
N ASP A 122 -3.62 10.14 -32.53
CA ASP A 122 -3.65 10.84 -33.82
C ASP A 122 -2.43 10.56 -34.70
N ILE A 123 -1.45 9.76 -34.24
CA ILE A 123 -0.22 9.48 -35.02
C ILE A 123 -0.24 8.06 -35.57
N ILE A 124 -0.25 7.94 -36.89
CA ILE A 124 -0.14 6.66 -37.61
C ILE A 124 0.87 6.79 -38.75
N GLY A 125 1.83 5.87 -38.83
CA GLY A 125 2.89 5.86 -39.83
C GLY A 125 3.83 7.07 -39.73
N ASN A 126 4.04 7.60 -38.51
CA ASN A 126 4.73 8.86 -38.23
C ASN A 126 4.09 10.10 -38.87
N VAL A 127 2.79 10.06 -39.17
CA VAL A 127 2.02 11.20 -39.67
C VAL A 127 0.89 11.50 -38.68
N CYS A 128 0.78 12.76 -38.27
CA CYS A 128 -0.38 13.25 -37.52
C CYS A 128 -1.59 13.30 -38.46
N LYS A 129 -2.63 12.56 -38.11
CA LYS A 129 -3.91 12.48 -38.83
C LYS A 129 -5.00 13.13 -37.99
N VAL A 130 -5.60 14.17 -38.54
CA VAL A 130 -6.73 14.89 -37.91
C VAL A 130 -8.01 14.05 -37.91
N GLU A 131 -8.19 13.20 -38.93
CA GLU A 131 -9.32 12.27 -39.02
C GLU A 131 -8.82 10.82 -39.12
N LEU A 132 -9.19 10.01 -38.13
CA LEU A 132 -8.98 8.57 -38.12
C LEU A 132 -10.23 7.83 -38.56
N THR A 133 -10.03 6.78 -39.34
CA THR A 133 -11.08 5.80 -39.65
C THR A 133 -11.51 5.06 -38.38
N GLY A 134 -12.73 4.52 -38.38
CA GLY A 134 -13.22 3.72 -37.24
C GLY A 134 -12.38 2.46 -36.96
N GLU A 135 -11.72 1.91 -37.99
CA GLU A 135 -10.81 0.76 -37.85
C GLU A 135 -9.48 1.16 -37.21
N GLU A 136 -8.92 2.32 -37.58
CA GLU A 136 -7.71 2.87 -36.96
C GLU A 136 -7.92 3.16 -35.47
N LYS A 137 -9.06 3.78 -35.11
CA LYS A 137 -9.41 4.05 -33.70
C LYS A 137 -9.48 2.75 -32.88
N LYS A 138 -10.21 1.75 -33.38
CA LYS A 138 -10.30 0.43 -32.72
C LYS A 138 -8.93 -0.25 -32.59
N THR A 139 -8.06 -0.07 -33.59
CA THR A 139 -6.72 -0.66 -33.57
C THR A 139 -5.84 0.00 -32.51
N ILE A 140 -5.93 1.33 -32.35
CA ILE A 140 -5.25 2.08 -31.29
C ILE A 140 -5.79 1.64 -29.94
N GLU A 141 -7.11 1.67 -29.74
CA GLU A 141 -7.75 1.28 -28.48
C GLU A 141 -7.39 -0.14 -28.04
N ALA A 142 -7.41 -1.10 -28.97
CA ALA A 142 -7.05 -2.48 -28.67
C ALA A 142 -5.57 -2.64 -28.29
N ALA A 143 -4.66 -1.93 -28.97
CA ALA A 143 -3.25 -1.94 -28.64
C ALA A 143 -2.95 -1.25 -27.30
N ASP A 144 -3.68 -0.18 -26.99
CA ASP A 144 -3.54 0.58 -25.74
C ASP A 144 -3.99 -0.26 -24.56
N GLN A 145 -5.14 -0.93 -24.69
CA GLN A 145 -5.63 -1.89 -23.70
C GLN A 145 -4.68 -3.07 -23.49
N GLU A 146 -4.11 -3.62 -24.57
CA GLU A 146 -3.14 -4.71 -24.48
C GLU A 146 -1.89 -4.29 -23.70
N ILE A 147 -1.29 -3.14 -24.04
CA ILE A 147 -0.10 -2.62 -23.35
C ILE A 147 -0.42 -2.29 -21.89
N ALA A 148 -1.55 -1.63 -21.61
CA ALA A 148 -1.97 -1.29 -20.26
C ALA A 148 -2.15 -2.53 -19.37
N GLN A 149 -2.74 -3.60 -19.90
CA GLN A 149 -2.90 -4.87 -19.16
C GLN A 149 -1.55 -5.53 -18.85
N ILE A 150 -0.60 -5.52 -19.79
CA ILE A 150 0.74 -6.07 -19.58
C ILE A 150 1.50 -5.25 -18.53
N LEU A 151 1.43 -3.92 -18.61
CA LEU A 151 2.06 -3.02 -17.64
C LEU A 151 1.47 -3.23 -16.24
N LYS A 152 0.15 -3.34 -16.13
CA LYS A 152 -0.53 -3.65 -14.88
C LYS A 152 -0.03 -4.96 -14.27
N ARG A 153 0.08 -6.03 -15.07
CA ARG A 153 0.65 -7.31 -14.59
C ARG A 153 2.09 -7.15 -14.12
N GLY A 154 2.91 -6.38 -14.83
CA GLY A 154 4.28 -6.07 -14.43
C GLY A 154 4.37 -5.32 -13.10
N VAL A 155 3.54 -4.28 -12.90
CA VAL A 155 3.48 -3.52 -11.65
C VAL A 155 3.01 -4.40 -10.50
N THR A 156 1.97 -5.21 -10.71
CA THR A 156 1.48 -6.16 -9.70
C THR A 156 2.57 -7.15 -9.31
N ALA A 157 3.27 -7.75 -10.28
CA ALA A 157 4.33 -8.72 -10.01
C ALA A 157 5.49 -8.09 -9.22
N ASP A 158 5.93 -6.88 -9.60
CA ASP A 158 7.00 -6.14 -8.91
C ASP A 158 6.63 -5.85 -7.45
N ARG A 159 5.42 -5.33 -7.21
CA ARG A 159 4.97 -4.97 -5.87
C ARG A 159 4.68 -6.18 -4.99
N ASN A 160 3.97 -7.17 -5.52
CA ASN A 160 3.70 -8.39 -4.77
C ASN A 160 5.00 -9.13 -4.42
N LEU A 161 5.99 -9.15 -5.32
CA LEU A 161 7.34 -9.65 -5.02
C LEU A 161 7.98 -8.92 -3.83
N ALA A 162 7.96 -7.58 -3.84
CA ALA A 162 8.56 -6.78 -2.78
C ALA A 162 7.90 -7.08 -1.41
N TYR A 163 6.57 -7.05 -1.34
CA TYR A 163 5.84 -7.31 -0.10
C TYR A 163 5.98 -8.76 0.37
N SER A 164 5.90 -9.73 -0.54
CA SER A 164 6.06 -11.13 -0.17
C SER A 164 7.44 -11.41 0.41
N LEU A 165 8.49 -10.88 -0.23
CA LEU A 165 9.86 -11.05 0.25
C LEU A 165 10.05 -10.42 1.63
N MET A 166 9.55 -9.20 1.84
CA MET A 166 9.73 -8.51 3.13
C MET A 166 8.89 -9.14 4.24
N ALA A 167 7.69 -9.65 3.93
CA ALA A 167 6.86 -10.39 4.88
C ALA A 167 7.52 -11.71 5.33
N ASP A 168 8.14 -12.45 4.42
CA ASP A 168 8.85 -13.69 4.77
C ASP A 168 10.16 -13.42 5.52
N ILE A 169 10.91 -12.37 5.18
CA ILE A 169 12.11 -11.99 5.93
C ILE A 169 11.75 -11.52 7.34
N GLY A 170 10.68 -10.72 7.45
CA GLY A 170 10.21 -10.11 8.69
C GLY A 170 10.89 -8.77 8.99
N LEU A 171 10.26 -8.00 9.89
CA LEU A 171 10.72 -6.68 10.34
C LEU A 171 11.50 -6.74 11.66
N GLY A 172 11.57 -7.92 12.29
CA GLY A 172 12.24 -8.13 13.56
C GLY A 172 13.76 -8.21 13.44
N GLN A 173 14.43 -8.22 14.58
CA GLN A 173 15.89 -8.46 14.65
C GLN A 173 16.27 -9.92 14.34
N TRP A 174 15.30 -10.83 14.40
CA TRP A 174 15.47 -12.26 14.20
C TRP A 174 14.73 -12.71 12.93
N PHE A 175 15.12 -13.86 12.39
CA PHE A 175 14.41 -14.45 11.26
C PHE A 175 12.94 -14.69 11.60
N ASN A 176 12.05 -14.42 10.65
CA ASN A 176 10.65 -14.78 10.79
C ASN A 176 10.53 -16.30 11.08
N SER A 177 9.86 -16.65 12.16
CA SER A 177 9.66 -18.06 12.55
C SER A 177 8.57 -18.75 11.74
N ASP A 178 7.70 -17.97 11.10
CA ASP A 178 6.56 -18.43 10.32
C ASP A 178 6.47 -17.70 8.95
N PRO A 179 7.52 -17.79 8.10
CA PRO A 179 7.39 -17.34 6.71
C PRO A 179 6.41 -18.28 6.00
N GLY A 180 5.53 -17.70 5.20
CA GLY A 180 4.32 -18.39 4.72
C GLY A 180 3.94 -18.09 3.28
N LEU A 181 4.70 -17.20 2.62
CA LEU A 181 4.51 -16.87 1.22
C LEU A 181 5.48 -17.72 0.40
N THR A 182 4.96 -18.32 -0.65
CA THR A 182 5.73 -19.21 -1.53
C THR A 182 5.69 -18.75 -2.98
N ASP A 183 4.97 -17.67 -3.23
CA ASP A 183 4.59 -17.13 -4.53
C ASP A 183 4.11 -15.69 -4.32
N ILE A 184 4.06 -14.92 -5.40
CA ILE A 184 3.61 -13.53 -5.38
C ILE A 184 2.08 -13.40 -5.39
N ASP A 185 1.35 -14.51 -5.54
CA ASP A 185 -0.12 -14.57 -5.57
C ASP A 185 -0.74 -14.81 -4.19
N SER A 186 0.08 -15.08 -3.18
CA SER A 186 -0.34 -15.36 -1.80
C SER A 186 -0.41 -14.12 -0.92
N THR A 187 -0.26 -12.92 -1.48
CA THR A 187 -0.29 -11.62 -0.79
C THR A 187 -1.52 -11.39 0.08
N LYS A 188 -2.65 -12.04 -0.24
CA LYS A 188 -3.87 -12.02 0.57
C LYS A 188 -3.67 -12.50 2.01
N LYS A 189 -2.64 -13.31 2.28
CA LYS A 189 -2.29 -13.81 3.61
C LYS A 189 -1.65 -12.73 4.50
N ILE A 190 -1.11 -11.67 3.90
CA ILE A 190 -0.58 -10.51 4.63
C ILE A 190 -1.79 -9.71 5.13
N SER A 191 -1.86 -9.46 6.44
CA SER A 191 -2.91 -8.62 7.03
C SER A 191 -2.69 -7.15 6.70
N GLU A 192 -3.73 -6.32 6.81
CA GLU A 192 -3.63 -4.86 6.59
C GLU A 192 -2.62 -4.20 7.53
N GLY A 193 -2.66 -4.54 8.83
CA GLY A 193 -1.65 -4.08 9.79
C GLY A 193 -0.22 -4.49 9.42
N ALA A 194 -0.02 -5.71 8.89
CA ALA A 194 1.29 -6.13 8.40
C ALA A 194 1.71 -5.34 7.14
N TYR A 195 0.79 -5.09 6.21
CA TYR A 195 1.06 -4.22 5.06
C TYR A 195 1.48 -2.82 5.46
N ASN A 196 0.78 -2.20 6.42
CA ASN A 196 1.13 -0.89 6.94
C ASN A 196 2.54 -0.87 7.54
N ALA A 197 2.88 -1.86 8.36
CA ALA A 197 4.21 -1.98 8.93
C ALA A 197 5.30 -2.15 7.85
N LEU A 198 5.07 -3.03 6.87
CA LEU A 198 5.99 -3.24 5.74
C LEU A 198 6.16 -1.97 4.91
N ASP A 199 5.09 -1.23 4.65
CA ASP A 199 5.15 0.00 3.87
C ASP A 199 5.93 1.11 4.58
N LEU A 200 5.68 1.31 5.88
CA LEU A 200 6.47 2.24 6.70
C LEU A 200 7.95 1.84 6.71
N ALA A 201 8.25 0.54 6.79
CA ALA A 201 9.61 0.03 6.72
C ALA A 201 10.28 0.32 5.36
N PHE A 202 9.57 0.16 4.24
CA PHE A 202 10.07 0.53 2.90
C PHE A 202 10.37 2.03 2.78
N GLN A 203 9.63 2.87 3.50
CA GLN A 203 9.86 4.31 3.58
C GLN A 203 10.99 4.68 4.56
N GLY A 204 11.62 3.71 5.24
CA GLY A 204 12.64 3.94 6.27
C GLY A 204 12.09 4.55 7.56
N LYS A 205 10.79 4.38 7.81
CA LYS A 205 10.11 4.85 9.03
C LYS A 205 9.98 3.73 10.05
N ASP A 206 9.59 4.11 11.27
CA ASP A 206 9.20 3.14 12.29
C ASP A 206 8.00 2.32 11.77
N PRO A 207 8.09 0.98 11.67
CA PRO A 207 6.98 0.14 11.24
C PRO A 207 5.83 0.09 12.24
N TYR A 208 6.09 0.44 13.50
CA TYR A 208 5.11 0.42 14.59
C TYR A 208 5.14 1.76 15.31
N PRO A 209 4.76 2.86 14.64
CA PRO A 209 4.71 4.16 15.27
C PRO A 209 3.77 4.09 16.49
N GLY A 210 4.13 4.82 17.55
CA GLY A 210 3.25 4.92 18.72
C GLY A 210 1.90 5.48 18.30
N LEU A 211 0.83 4.77 18.65
CA LEU A 211 -0.53 5.21 18.35
C LEU A 211 -0.81 6.54 19.06
N SER A 212 -1.48 7.43 18.34
CA SER A 212 -1.97 8.68 18.91
C SER A 212 -3.04 8.37 19.95
N SER A 213 -2.97 9.05 21.11
CA SER A 213 -4.04 9.04 22.11
C SER A 213 -5.15 10.06 21.80
N ASP A 214 -5.04 10.76 20.67
CA ASP A 214 -5.99 11.77 20.26
C ASP A 214 -7.31 11.11 19.82
N ASP A 215 -8.38 11.42 20.54
CA ASP A 215 -9.75 11.15 20.09
C ASP A 215 -10.23 12.28 19.14
N PRO A 216 -11.32 12.09 18.38
CA PRO A 216 -11.82 13.10 17.45
C PRO A 216 -12.21 14.43 18.10
N TYR A 217 -12.65 14.39 19.35
CA TYR A 217 -13.05 15.58 20.11
C TYR A 217 -11.83 16.34 20.63
N SER A 218 -10.71 15.67 20.89
CA SER A 218 -9.44 16.28 21.27
C SER A 218 -8.95 17.26 20.20
N LEU A 219 -9.13 16.92 18.92
CA LEU A 219 -8.83 17.81 17.80
C LEU A 219 -9.67 19.09 17.88
N GLY A 220 -10.97 18.94 18.12
CA GLY A 220 -11.88 20.06 18.24
C GLY A 220 -11.59 20.95 19.43
N TRP A 221 -11.28 20.35 20.57
CA TRP A 221 -10.90 21.07 21.77
C TRP A 221 -9.62 21.88 21.56
N ASP A 222 -8.58 21.26 21.03
CA ASP A 222 -7.28 21.89 20.77
C ASP A 222 -7.33 22.97 19.70
N TRP A 223 -8.25 22.84 18.73
CA TRP A 223 -8.57 23.92 17.80
C TRP A 223 -9.26 25.10 18.50
N VAL A 224 -10.28 24.86 19.35
CA VAL A 224 -10.98 25.91 20.10
C VAL A 224 -10.06 26.63 21.07
N THR A 225 -9.24 25.90 21.82
CA THR A 225 -8.37 26.49 22.86
C THR A 225 -7.09 27.06 22.29
N GLY A 226 -6.65 26.59 21.11
CA GLY A 226 -5.30 26.87 20.61
C GLY A 226 -4.22 26.10 21.38
N ASP A 227 -4.59 25.18 22.27
CA ASP A 227 -3.67 24.30 22.98
C ASP A 227 -3.38 23.04 22.15
N GLY A 228 -2.20 22.44 22.29
CA GLY A 228 -1.84 21.21 21.58
C GLY A 228 -1.18 21.40 20.18
N PRO A 229 -0.72 20.31 19.57
CA PRO A 229 0.08 20.34 18.35
C PRO A 229 -0.74 20.78 17.13
N ARG A 230 -0.14 21.66 16.31
CA ARG A 230 -0.71 22.19 15.05
C ARG A 230 -0.45 21.31 13.84
N HIS A 231 0.42 20.32 14.00
CA HIS A 231 0.67 19.31 12.99
C HIS A 231 0.50 17.94 13.64
N ARG A 232 -0.33 17.10 13.04
CA ARG A 232 -0.66 15.76 13.53
C ARG A 232 -0.55 14.75 12.42
N ASP A 233 0.17 13.67 12.70
CA ASP A 233 0.25 12.51 11.84
C ASP A 233 -0.55 11.38 12.49
N TYR A 234 -1.46 10.79 11.74
CA TYR A 234 -2.26 9.64 12.14
C TYR A 234 -1.94 8.46 11.22
N TYR A 235 -1.85 7.28 11.81
CA TYR A 235 -1.50 6.02 11.16
C TYR A 235 -2.56 4.96 11.42
N TYR A 236 -2.43 3.82 10.73
CA TYR A 236 -3.30 2.66 10.94
C TYR A 236 -3.39 2.25 12.41
N GLY A 237 -4.61 2.03 12.91
CA GLY A 237 -4.88 1.75 14.32
C GLY A 237 -5.14 2.98 15.21
N ASP A 238 -4.89 4.20 14.73
CA ASP A 238 -5.34 5.41 15.41
C ASP A 238 -6.85 5.58 15.24
N GLU A 239 -7.53 6.04 16.29
CA GLU A 239 -8.99 6.22 16.27
C GLU A 239 -9.48 7.13 15.12
N MET A 240 -8.78 8.24 14.89
CA MET A 240 -9.05 9.13 13.75
C MET A 240 -8.88 8.45 12.39
N THR A 241 -7.92 7.54 12.26
CA THR A 241 -7.70 6.80 11.02
C THR A 241 -8.81 5.78 10.78
N GLU A 242 -9.21 5.05 11.83
CA GLU A 242 -10.29 4.06 11.74
C GLU A 242 -11.62 4.72 11.38
N LEU A 243 -11.96 5.87 12.00
CA LEU A 243 -13.18 6.61 11.69
C LEU A 243 -13.25 7.12 10.25
N ILE A 244 -12.12 7.57 9.70
CA ILE A 244 -12.07 7.99 8.30
C ILE A 244 -12.15 6.78 7.37
N GLY A 245 -11.44 5.69 7.70
CA GLY A 245 -11.51 4.45 6.95
C GLY A 245 -12.92 3.83 6.94
N SER A 246 -13.68 3.95 8.03
CA SER A 246 -15.04 3.42 8.14
C SER A 246 -16.14 4.36 7.66
N SER A 247 -15.82 5.60 7.28
CA SER A 247 -16.80 6.60 6.88
C SER A 247 -17.62 6.17 5.65
N GLU A 248 -18.91 6.55 5.60
CA GLU A 248 -19.83 6.21 4.49
C GLU A 248 -19.26 6.61 3.11
N SER A 249 -18.64 7.79 3.03
CA SER A 249 -17.97 8.30 1.82
C SER A 249 -16.89 7.35 1.25
N MET A 250 -16.26 6.53 2.09
CA MET A 250 -15.24 5.58 1.63
C MET A 250 -15.80 4.47 0.74
N GLU A 251 -17.11 4.18 0.78
CA GLU A 251 -17.73 3.22 -0.13
C GLU A 251 -17.54 3.65 -1.59
N GLN A 252 -17.93 4.88 -1.94
CA GLN A 252 -17.77 5.41 -3.28
C GLN A 252 -16.29 5.65 -3.63
N LEU A 253 -15.47 6.15 -2.70
CA LEU A 253 -14.05 6.39 -2.96
C LEU A 253 -13.28 5.11 -3.29
N ARG A 254 -13.67 3.97 -2.68
CA ARG A 254 -13.13 2.65 -3.03
C ARG A 254 -13.53 2.21 -4.43
N LEU A 255 -14.78 2.44 -4.82
CA LEU A 255 -15.26 2.16 -6.19
C LEU A 255 -14.52 3.00 -7.22
N ASP A 256 -14.37 4.29 -6.98
CA ASP A 256 -13.63 5.21 -7.84
C ASP A 256 -12.17 4.78 -7.98
N THR A 257 -11.54 4.37 -6.87
CA THR A 257 -10.18 3.83 -6.86
C THR A 257 -10.07 2.56 -7.69
N LEU A 258 -11.02 1.62 -7.56
CA LEU A 258 -11.07 0.40 -8.38
C LEU A 258 -11.24 0.73 -9.86
N GLU A 259 -12.13 1.67 -10.21
CA GLU A 259 -12.40 2.08 -11.58
C GLU A 259 -11.17 2.76 -12.21
N GLN A 260 -10.53 3.67 -11.47
CA GLN A 260 -9.31 4.34 -11.93
C GLN A 260 -8.16 3.34 -12.13
N TRP A 261 -7.98 2.38 -11.23
CA TRP A 261 -7.00 1.30 -11.41
C TRP A 261 -7.33 0.38 -12.58
N ARG A 262 -8.61 0.09 -12.84
CA ARG A 262 -9.05 -0.75 -13.96
C ARG A 262 -8.85 -0.06 -15.31
N SER A 263 -9.11 1.23 -15.37
CA SER A 263 -9.02 2.02 -16.61
C SER A 263 -7.59 2.40 -16.97
N THR A 264 -6.79 2.82 -15.99
CA THR A 264 -5.46 3.38 -16.25
C THR A 264 -4.30 2.41 -15.97
N GLY A 265 -4.50 1.45 -15.06
CA GLY A 265 -3.40 0.63 -14.53
C GLY A 265 -2.33 1.44 -13.80
N GLN A 266 -2.55 2.73 -13.53
CA GLN A 266 -1.61 3.59 -12.84
C GLN A 266 -1.69 3.32 -11.34
N PRO A 267 -0.55 3.03 -10.69
CA PRO A 267 -0.57 2.63 -9.29
C PRO A 267 -0.73 3.80 -8.32
N GLN A 268 -0.80 5.03 -8.80
CA GLN A 268 -0.98 6.24 -8.01
C GLN A 268 -2.13 7.05 -8.60
N GLY A 269 -2.95 7.64 -7.75
CA GLY A 269 -4.06 8.49 -8.15
C GLY A 269 -4.60 9.31 -7.00
N SER A 270 -5.73 9.97 -7.25
CA SER A 270 -6.45 10.74 -6.24
C SER A 270 -7.94 10.58 -6.45
N VAL A 271 -8.66 10.40 -5.35
CA VAL A 271 -10.12 10.41 -5.27
C VAL A 271 -10.53 11.50 -4.28
N ALA A 272 -11.75 12.03 -4.41
CA ALA A 272 -12.18 13.20 -3.66
C ALA A 272 -13.61 13.02 -3.17
N TYR A 273 -13.85 13.42 -1.92
CA TYR A 273 -15.18 13.53 -1.35
C TYR A 273 -15.54 15.00 -1.13
N SER A 274 -16.74 15.39 -1.55
CA SER A 274 -17.20 16.78 -1.44
C SER A 274 -18.62 16.86 -0.90
N ILE A 275 -18.75 17.44 0.29
CA ILE A 275 -20.04 17.74 0.93
C ILE A 275 -20.86 18.75 0.09
N SER A 276 -20.17 19.55 -0.74
CA SER A 276 -20.73 20.66 -1.49
C SER A 276 -21.18 20.32 -2.92
N GLU A 277 -21.11 19.07 -3.36
CA GLU A 277 -21.56 18.67 -4.71
C GLU A 277 -23.02 19.04 -5.01
N SER A 278 -23.85 19.12 -3.98
CA SER A 278 -25.26 19.56 -4.05
C SER A 278 -25.46 21.06 -3.72
N GLY A 279 -24.38 21.84 -3.65
CA GLY A 279 -24.36 23.27 -3.34
C GLY A 279 -24.53 23.60 -1.85
N LYS A 280 -24.53 24.91 -1.52
CA LYS A 280 -24.61 25.41 -0.12
C LYS A 280 -25.82 24.86 0.66
N LEU A 281 -26.94 24.58 -0.02
CA LEU A 281 -28.15 24.02 0.60
C LEU A 281 -27.96 22.56 1.02
N GLY A 282 -27.27 21.76 0.20
CA GLY A 282 -26.99 20.37 0.49
C GLY A 282 -25.96 20.21 1.61
N ALA A 283 -24.94 21.06 1.62
CA ALA A 283 -23.96 21.11 2.69
C ALA A 283 -24.61 21.49 4.04
N LEU A 284 -25.52 22.47 4.06
CA LEU A 284 -26.31 22.81 5.27
C LEU A 284 -27.25 21.68 5.70
N LYS A 285 -27.80 20.92 4.74
CA LYS A 285 -28.66 19.78 5.05
C LYS A 285 -27.88 18.66 5.72
N LYS A 286 -26.79 18.19 5.11
CA LYS A 286 -25.91 17.14 5.67
C LYS A 286 -25.52 17.48 7.10
N LEU A 287 -25.17 18.74 7.31
CA LEU A 287 -24.77 19.24 8.60
C LEU A 287 -25.81 19.07 9.70
N ILE A 288 -27.06 19.45 9.42
CA ILE A 288 -28.14 19.41 10.40
C ILE A 288 -28.63 17.97 10.60
N THR A 289 -28.62 17.15 9.55
CA THR A 289 -29.21 15.81 9.59
C THR A 289 -28.23 14.70 9.94
N THR A 290 -26.94 14.91 9.72
CA THR A 290 -25.91 13.87 9.77
C THR A 290 -24.75 14.30 10.67
N ASP A 291 -24.04 15.38 10.34
CA ASP A 291 -22.79 15.71 11.03
C ASP A 291 -22.99 16.13 12.50
N LEU A 292 -23.96 17.02 12.79
CA LEU A 292 -24.27 17.43 14.17
C LEU A 292 -24.82 16.28 15.02
N PRO A 293 -25.79 15.47 14.54
CA PRO A 293 -26.17 14.25 15.24
C PRO A 293 -24.99 13.33 15.50
N ALA A 294 -24.13 13.08 14.51
CA ALA A 294 -22.99 12.17 14.66
C ALA A 294 -22.01 12.62 15.75
N ILE A 295 -21.68 13.92 15.80
CA ILE A 295 -20.85 14.51 16.86
C ILE A 295 -21.52 14.40 18.24
N VAL A 296 -22.85 14.54 18.31
CA VAL A 296 -23.56 14.47 19.60
C VAL A 296 -23.70 13.03 20.09
N THR A 297 -23.91 12.07 19.19
CA THR A 297 -24.16 10.66 19.53
C THR A 297 -22.92 9.80 19.50
N GLY A 298 -21.80 10.29 18.94
CA GLY A 298 -20.61 9.49 18.67
C GLY A 298 -20.85 8.44 17.59
N ASP A 299 -21.57 8.80 16.52
CA ASP A 299 -21.88 7.89 15.41
C ASP A 299 -20.64 7.65 14.55
N GLU A 300 -19.91 6.56 14.81
CA GLU A 300 -18.62 6.23 14.19
C GLU A 300 -18.66 6.20 12.64
N ASP A 301 -19.82 5.89 12.04
CA ASP A 301 -20.00 5.82 10.58
C ASP A 301 -19.93 7.21 9.90
N HIS A 302 -20.23 8.28 10.65
CA HIS A 302 -20.29 9.65 10.14
C HIS A 302 -19.37 10.62 10.87
N LEU A 303 -18.83 10.22 12.03
CA LEU A 303 -18.03 11.06 12.90
C LEU A 303 -16.73 11.51 12.23
N GLY A 304 -16.07 10.63 11.49
CA GLY A 304 -14.86 10.96 10.73
C GLY A 304 -15.11 12.10 9.73
N GLU A 305 -16.17 11.99 8.93
CA GLU A 305 -16.59 13.03 7.98
C GLU A 305 -16.99 14.33 8.66
N ALA A 306 -17.69 14.24 9.80
CA ALA A 306 -18.14 15.41 10.55
C ALA A 306 -16.98 16.26 11.07
N PHE A 307 -15.81 15.67 11.34
CA PHE A 307 -14.61 16.40 11.76
C PHE A 307 -13.69 16.82 10.61
N THR A 308 -13.77 16.16 9.46
CA THR A 308 -12.85 16.40 8.33
C THR A 308 -13.45 17.22 7.20
N GLY A 309 -14.77 17.16 7.00
CA GLY A 309 -15.47 17.89 5.95
C GLY A 309 -15.27 17.26 4.56
N SER A 310 -15.08 18.10 3.54
CA SER A 310 -14.67 17.65 2.20
C SER A 310 -13.16 17.40 2.18
N TYR A 311 -12.72 16.28 1.60
CA TYR A 311 -11.31 15.90 1.60
C TYR A 311 -10.89 15.19 0.30
N ASN A 312 -9.59 15.26 0.01
CA ASN A 312 -8.96 14.53 -1.09
C ASN A 312 -8.08 13.43 -0.51
N LEU A 313 -8.21 12.23 -1.07
CA LEU A 313 -7.31 11.11 -0.78
C LEU A 313 -6.39 10.89 -1.97
N ASN A 314 -5.09 11.00 -1.73
CA ASN A 314 -4.12 10.43 -2.66
C ASN A 314 -4.01 8.94 -2.34
N TYR A 315 -3.98 8.10 -3.35
CA TYR A 315 -3.87 6.66 -3.14
C TYR A 315 -2.68 6.06 -3.89
N THR A 316 -2.16 4.96 -3.36
CA THR A 316 -1.14 4.13 -4.00
C THR A 316 -1.51 2.65 -3.90
N VAL A 317 -1.66 1.96 -5.05
CA VAL A 317 -2.05 0.53 -5.13
C VAL A 317 -0.88 -0.38 -4.81
N LYS A 318 -0.66 -0.71 -3.53
CA LYS A 318 0.49 -1.50 -3.05
C LYS A 318 0.53 -2.95 -3.53
N GLY A 319 -0.59 -3.51 -3.98
CA GLY A 319 -0.62 -4.85 -4.54
C GLY A 319 -1.99 -5.19 -5.12
N GLN A 320 -2.05 -6.31 -5.83
CA GLN A 320 -3.31 -6.87 -6.30
C GLN A 320 -3.31 -8.38 -6.04
N ASP A 321 -4.37 -8.86 -5.40
CA ASP A 321 -4.59 -10.28 -5.15
C ASP A 321 -5.13 -10.98 -6.42
N PRO A 322 -4.99 -12.32 -6.54
CA PRO A 322 -5.44 -13.06 -7.74
C PRO A 322 -6.94 -12.96 -8.06
N ASP A 323 -7.77 -12.67 -7.06
CA ASP A 323 -9.21 -12.45 -7.25
C ASP A 323 -9.54 -11.04 -7.80
N GLY A 324 -8.51 -10.19 -7.94
CA GLY A 324 -8.59 -8.83 -8.42
C GLY A 324 -8.66 -7.77 -7.32
N SER A 325 -8.71 -8.16 -6.04
CA SER A 325 -8.78 -7.25 -4.89
C SER A 325 -7.50 -6.42 -4.81
N LEU A 326 -7.61 -5.16 -4.39
CA LEU A 326 -6.49 -4.25 -4.31
C LEU A 326 -6.06 -4.05 -2.87
N VAL A 327 -4.77 -3.96 -2.64
CA VAL A 327 -4.22 -3.40 -1.41
C VAL A 327 -3.82 -1.97 -1.71
N VAL A 328 -4.40 -1.01 -1.00
CA VAL A 328 -4.28 0.42 -1.31
C VAL A 328 -3.88 1.18 -0.06
N GLU A 329 -2.81 1.96 -0.16
CA GLU A 329 -2.47 2.99 0.83
C GLU A 329 -3.16 4.29 0.42
N TYR A 330 -3.96 4.84 1.33
CA TYR A 330 -4.47 6.20 1.22
C TYR A 330 -3.63 7.16 2.07
N THR A 331 -3.45 8.36 1.54
CA THR A 331 -2.89 9.50 2.25
C THR A 331 -3.85 10.66 2.13
N MET A 332 -4.49 11.00 3.24
CA MET A 332 -5.23 12.23 3.40
C MET A 332 -4.30 13.31 3.95
N LYS A 333 -4.31 14.47 3.31
CA LYS A 333 -3.76 15.70 3.89
C LYS A 333 -4.90 16.67 4.04
N ASN A 334 -5.26 16.95 5.28
CA ASN A 334 -6.32 17.90 5.59
C ASN A 334 -5.73 19.09 6.33
N ASN A 335 -6.21 20.29 6.00
CA ASN A 335 -5.95 21.47 6.80
C ASN A 335 -7.28 21.91 7.39
N THR A 336 -7.46 21.63 8.67
CA THR A 336 -8.64 22.05 9.42
C THR A 336 -8.53 23.55 9.68
N SER A 337 -9.06 24.34 8.75
CA SER A 337 -9.26 25.78 8.88
C SER A 337 -10.57 26.09 9.63
N ASN A 338 -10.84 27.35 9.95
CA ASN A 338 -12.10 27.71 10.61
C ASN A 338 -13.31 27.48 9.70
N GLU A 339 -13.17 27.56 8.38
CA GLU A 339 -14.24 27.18 7.45
C GLU A 339 -14.49 25.69 7.43
N SER A 340 -13.41 24.89 7.45
CA SER A 340 -13.48 23.43 7.42
C SER A 340 -13.94 22.88 8.77
N PHE A 341 -13.57 23.49 9.90
CA PHE A 341 -14.05 23.04 11.21
C PHE A 341 -15.44 23.57 11.51
N LEU A 342 -15.73 24.85 11.26
CA LEU A 342 -17.03 25.47 11.52
C LEU A 342 -18.04 25.30 10.39
N HIS A 343 -17.83 24.35 9.48
CA HIS A 343 -18.88 24.01 8.51
C HIS A 343 -20.19 23.65 9.23
N PHE A 344 -20.13 23.16 10.49
CA PHE A 344 -21.26 22.95 11.42
C PHE A 344 -21.98 24.19 11.95
N ILE A 345 -21.38 25.37 11.78
CA ILE A 345 -22.01 26.66 12.04
C ILE A 345 -22.48 27.33 10.72
N GLY A 346 -22.14 26.72 9.57
CA GLY A 346 -22.55 27.12 8.22
C GLY A 346 -21.44 27.82 7.43
N TYR A 347 -21.39 27.60 6.10
CA TYR A 347 -20.41 28.20 5.19
C TYR A 347 -20.68 29.71 4.97
N TYR A 348 -20.16 30.55 5.86
CA TYR A 348 -20.25 32.00 5.72
C TYR A 348 -18.89 32.64 5.45
N ASP A 349 -18.86 33.61 4.51
CA ASP A 349 -17.65 34.37 4.10
C ASP A 349 -16.96 35.13 5.25
N TRP A 350 -17.61 35.27 6.43
CA TRP A 350 -16.97 35.86 7.61
C TRP A 350 -16.08 34.89 8.37
N LEU A 351 -16.19 33.57 8.16
CA LEU A 351 -15.36 32.55 8.78
C LEU A 351 -13.93 32.56 8.23
N GLU A 352 -13.74 32.88 6.94
CA GLU A 352 -12.42 33.13 6.32
C GLU A 352 -11.60 34.17 7.09
N LYS A 353 -12.27 35.19 7.64
CA LYS A 353 -11.62 36.30 8.36
C LYS A 353 -11.13 35.93 9.75
N PHE A 354 -11.48 34.74 10.24
CA PHE A 354 -11.01 34.25 11.54
C PHE A 354 -9.86 33.27 11.43
N ASN A 355 -9.50 32.79 10.22
CA ASN A 355 -8.34 31.89 10.05
C ASN A 355 -7.07 32.56 10.58
N ARG A 356 -6.37 31.87 11.48
CA ARG A 356 -5.10 32.31 12.08
C ARG A 356 -4.05 31.23 11.87
N GLU A 357 -2.80 31.64 11.71
CA GLU A 357 -1.66 30.72 11.64
C GLU A 357 -1.26 30.21 13.03
N GLU A 358 -1.56 30.95 14.10
CA GLU A 358 -1.22 30.58 15.48
C GLU A 358 -2.32 30.97 16.49
N GLY A 359 -2.43 30.20 17.58
CA GLY A 359 -3.31 30.47 18.72
C GLY A 359 -4.73 29.90 18.59
N VAL A 360 -5.65 30.43 19.40
CA VAL A 360 -7.08 30.05 19.40
C VAL A 360 -7.65 30.12 17.97
N PHE A 361 -8.29 29.05 17.52
CA PHE A 361 -8.85 28.92 16.16
C PHE A 361 -7.81 29.00 15.04
N SER A 362 -6.57 28.57 15.29
CA SER A 362 -5.58 28.43 14.23
C SER A 362 -5.73 27.11 13.50
N SER A 363 -5.34 27.10 12.23
CA SER A 363 -5.34 25.89 11.40
C SER A 363 -4.57 24.74 12.06
N VAL A 364 -5.09 23.53 11.88
CA VAL A 364 -4.42 22.27 12.28
C VAL A 364 -4.17 21.45 11.01
N ASP A 365 -2.91 21.17 10.72
CA ASP A 365 -2.51 20.29 9.64
C ASP A 365 -2.57 18.84 10.11
N GLN A 366 -3.37 18.05 9.41
CA GLN A 366 -3.51 16.62 9.66
C GLN A 366 -3.00 15.85 8.44
N LYS A 367 -2.26 14.79 8.71
CA LYS A 367 -1.92 13.79 7.71
C LYS A 367 -2.36 12.43 8.23
N ILE A 368 -3.25 11.78 7.50
CA ILE A 368 -3.73 10.43 7.85
C ILE A 368 -3.25 9.48 6.77
N VAL A 369 -2.61 8.39 7.19
CA VAL A 369 -2.08 7.36 6.29
C VAL A 369 -2.54 5.99 6.76
N TRP A 370 -3.19 5.24 5.86
CA TRP A 370 -3.59 3.87 6.14
C TRP A 370 -3.60 3.03 4.88
N THR A 371 -3.41 1.73 5.07
CA THR A 371 -3.55 0.72 4.03
C THR A 371 -4.76 -0.16 4.33
N GLU A 372 -5.59 -0.39 3.32
CA GLU A 372 -6.73 -1.28 3.38
C GLU A 372 -6.79 -2.21 2.15
N ARG A 373 -7.56 -3.29 2.27
CA ARG A 373 -7.87 -4.17 1.14
C ARG A 373 -9.25 -3.89 0.59
N ILE A 374 -9.31 -3.51 -0.67
CA ILE A 374 -10.55 -3.27 -1.41
C ILE A 374 -10.93 -4.53 -2.21
N PRO A 375 -12.05 -5.19 -1.91
CA PRO A 375 -12.51 -6.37 -2.65
C PRO A 375 -12.75 -6.09 -4.14
N ALA A 376 -12.43 -7.06 -5.01
CA ALA A 376 -12.67 -6.93 -6.45
C ALA A 376 -14.16 -6.79 -6.84
N LYS A 377 -15.06 -7.31 -6.02
CA LYS A 377 -16.51 -7.25 -6.16
C LYS A 377 -17.09 -6.91 -4.80
N GLU A 378 -18.10 -6.05 -4.78
CA GLU A 378 -18.93 -5.87 -3.59
C GLU A 378 -19.52 -7.23 -3.16
N LYS A 379 -19.60 -7.45 -1.85
CA LYS A 379 -20.15 -8.67 -1.26
C LYS A 379 -21.67 -8.67 -1.30
#